data_AF-D3BAQ1-F1
#
_entry.id   AF-D3BAQ1-F1
#
_cell.length_a   1.000
_cell.length_b   1.000
_cell.length_c   1.000
_cell.angle_alpha   90.00
_cell.angle_beta   90.00
_cell.angle_gamma   90.00
#
_symmetry.space_group_name_H-M   'P 1'
#
loop_
_entity.id
_entity.type
_entity.pdbx_description
1 polymer ?
#
loop_
_entity_poly.entity_id
_entity_poly.type
_entity_poly.pdbx_seq_one_letter_code
_entity_poly.pdbx_strand_id
1 'polypeptide(L)'
;MSNQQQPQQQTQNNKEKHPMLDPTACKDLKDRHDQCFYKWYSNSFLKGNTSAECQEEWEEYQVCIKDKLKAWNLEYLLEKNKELQQKNNNK
;
A
#
# COMPACT_ATOMS: atom_id res chain seq x y z
N MET A 1 5.89 -23.38 -21.49
CA MET A 1 6.94 -23.49 -20.47
C MET A 1 7.00 -22.15 -19.75
N SER A 2 6.73 -22.18 -18.45
CA SER A 2 6.88 -21.05 -17.53
C SER A 2 8.27 -20.43 -17.66
N ASN A 3 8.39 -19.10 -17.59
CA ASN A 3 8.72 -18.49 -16.31
C ASN A 3 8.57 -16.97 -16.34
N GLN A 4 8.03 -16.47 -15.24
CA GLN A 4 7.92 -15.06 -14.86
C GLN A 4 9.32 -14.48 -14.64
N GLN A 5 9.50 -13.19 -14.96
CA GLN A 5 9.90 -12.21 -13.95
C GLN A 5 9.84 -10.78 -14.49
N GLN A 6 9.08 -9.97 -13.76
CA GLN A 6 9.15 -8.52 -13.80
C GLN A 6 10.55 -8.04 -13.43
N PRO A 7 10.99 -6.95 -14.05
CA PRO A 7 11.84 -5.98 -13.37
C PRO A 7 11.23 -4.59 -13.57
N GLN A 8 10.44 -4.11 -12.60
CA GLN A 8 10.20 -2.67 -12.52
C GLN A 8 11.26 -2.06 -11.60
N GLN A 9 12.44 -1.89 -12.19
CA GLN A 9 13.50 -1.05 -11.64
C GLN A 9 13.03 0.41 -11.65
N GLN A 10 13.27 1.06 -10.53
CA GLN A 10 12.91 2.43 -10.21
C GLN A 10 13.57 3.41 -11.19
N THR A 11 12.78 4.12 -11.99
CA THR A 11 13.26 5.30 -12.70
C THR A 11 13.27 6.49 -11.75
N GLN A 12 14.47 6.91 -11.36
CA GLN A 12 14.70 8.19 -10.71
C GLN A 12 14.33 9.32 -11.68
N ASN A 13 13.29 10.09 -11.37
CA ASN A 13 13.09 11.41 -11.97
C ASN A 13 12.80 12.43 -10.86
N ASN A 14 13.82 13.24 -10.60
CA ASN A 14 13.81 14.34 -9.65
C ASN A 14 12.97 15.48 -10.25
N LYS A 15 11.67 15.48 -9.96
CA LYS A 15 10.76 16.57 -10.31
C LYS A 15 9.82 16.77 -9.12
N GLU A 16 10.07 17.88 -8.42
CA GLU A 16 9.23 18.53 -7.41
C GLU A 16 8.26 17.60 -6.67
N LYS A 17 8.64 17.18 -5.45
CA LYS A 17 7.78 16.39 -4.57
C LYS A 17 6.49 17.15 -4.29
N HIS A 18 5.47 16.89 -5.09
CA HIS A 18 4.10 17.29 -4.80
C HIS A 18 3.74 16.71 -3.42
N PRO A 19 3.18 17.50 -2.50
CA PRO A 19 3.01 17.16 -1.07
C PRO A 19 2.03 16.00 -0.79
N MET A 20 1.64 15.20 -1.80
CA MET A 20 0.47 14.32 -1.67
C MET A 20 0.70 13.13 -0.74
N LEU A 21 1.92 12.61 -0.66
CA LEU A 21 2.30 11.54 0.27
C LEU A 21 3.79 11.67 0.55
N ASP A 22 4.15 12.26 1.67
CA ASP A 22 5.55 12.33 2.10
C ASP A 22 6.14 10.91 2.19
N PRO A 23 7.14 10.55 1.34
CA PRO A 23 7.72 9.21 1.32
C PRO A 23 8.58 8.88 2.55
N THR A 24 8.83 9.87 3.42
CA THR A 24 9.46 9.68 4.73
C THR A 24 8.43 9.44 5.83
N ALA A 25 7.20 9.91 5.65
CA ALA A 25 6.13 9.66 6.60
C ALA A 25 5.71 8.18 6.52
N CYS A 26 5.76 7.49 7.65
CA CYS A 26 5.46 6.06 7.77
C CYS A 26 6.44 5.14 7.01
N LYS A 27 7.63 5.63 6.62
CA LYS A 27 8.61 4.88 5.82
C LYS A 27 9.01 3.55 6.48
N ASP A 28 9.28 3.53 7.78
CA ASP A 28 9.72 2.30 8.46
C ASP A 28 8.61 1.25 8.56
N LEU A 29 7.35 1.69 8.65
CA LEU A 29 6.18 0.79 8.63
C LEU A 29 5.92 0.27 7.22
N LYS A 30 6.06 1.16 6.21
CA LYS A 30 5.98 0.80 4.81
C LYS A 30 7.04 -0.24 4.43
N ASP A 31 8.29 -0.01 4.81
CA ASP A 31 9.40 -0.90 4.47
C ASP A 31 9.22 -2.28 5.12
N ARG A 32 8.68 -2.36 6.34
CA ARG A 32 8.32 -3.62 7.00
C ARG A 32 7.21 -4.36 6.25
N HIS A 33 6.11 -3.67 5.96
CA HIS A 33 5.00 -4.23 5.19
C HIS A 33 5.44 -4.69 3.79
N ASP A 34 6.16 -3.85 3.04
CA ASP A 34 6.59 -4.15 1.67
C ASP A 34 7.52 -5.37 1.63
N GLN A 35 8.43 -5.52 2.60
CA GLN A 35 9.27 -6.71 2.73
C GLN A 35 8.46 -7.98 2.95
N CYS A 36 7.43 -7.93 3.81
CA CYS A 36 6.53 -9.06 3.99
C CYS A 36 5.73 -9.33 2.71
N PHE A 37 5.15 -8.29 2.12
CA PHE A 37 4.35 -8.38 0.91
C PHE A 37 5.12 -9.01 -0.25
N TYR A 38 6.37 -8.61 -0.51
CA TYR A 38 7.16 -9.19 -1.61
C TYR A 38 7.49 -10.67 -1.40
N LYS A 39 7.75 -11.07 -0.15
CA LYS A 39 7.96 -12.49 0.21
C LYS A 39 6.68 -13.28 0.00
N TRP A 40 5.57 -12.81 0.55
CA TRP A 40 4.26 -13.45 0.41
C TRP A 40 3.81 -13.50 -1.05
N TYR A 41 3.95 -12.40 -1.80
CA TYR A 41 3.59 -12.32 -3.21
C TYR A 41 4.32 -13.39 -4.03
N SER A 42 5.64 -13.49 -3.84
CA SER A 42 6.49 -14.42 -4.59
C SER A 42 6.29 -15.88 -4.17
N ASN A 43 6.07 -16.13 -2.88
CA ASN A 43 6.10 -17.48 -2.32
C ASN A 43 4.72 -18.12 -2.11
N SER A 44 3.68 -17.32 -1.87
CA SER A 44 2.33 -17.76 -1.53
C SER A 44 1.34 -17.35 -2.62
N PHE A 45 1.20 -16.05 -2.92
CA PHE A 45 0.18 -15.55 -3.85
C PHE A 45 0.33 -16.13 -5.25
N LEU A 46 1.53 -16.07 -5.84
CA LEU A 46 1.78 -16.64 -7.18
C LEU A 46 1.63 -18.17 -7.25
N LYS A 47 1.62 -18.84 -6.09
CA LYS A 47 1.37 -20.29 -5.99
C LYS A 47 -0.10 -20.62 -5.66
N GLY A 48 -0.97 -19.61 -5.65
CA GLY A 48 -2.40 -19.76 -5.39
C GLY A 48 -2.79 -19.73 -3.91
N ASN A 49 -1.86 -19.43 -3.01
CA ASN A 49 -2.17 -19.25 -1.59
C ASN A 49 -2.45 -17.76 -1.30
N THR A 50 -3.69 -17.46 -0.89
CA THR A 50 -4.16 -16.10 -0.60
C THR A 50 -4.23 -15.80 0.91
N SER A 51 -3.43 -16.50 1.72
CA SER A 51 -3.29 -16.24 3.15
C SER A 51 -2.94 -14.79 3.45
N ALA A 52 -3.55 -14.18 4.47
CA ALA A 52 -3.24 -12.81 4.87
C ALA A 52 -2.05 -12.79 5.87
N GLU A 53 -0.86 -13.18 5.40
CA GLU A 53 0.34 -13.34 6.25
C GLU A 53 0.93 -12.01 6.75
N CYS A 54 0.69 -10.91 6.03
CA CYS A 54 1.26 -9.58 6.32
C CYS A 54 0.22 -8.59 6.87
N GLN A 55 -0.88 -9.11 7.42
CA GLN A 55 -2.03 -8.30 7.82
C GLN A 55 -1.68 -7.35 8.97
N GLU A 56 -0.87 -7.81 9.93
CA GLU A 56 -0.47 -7.01 11.10
C GLU A 56 0.36 -5.79 10.67
N GLU A 57 1.40 -6.00 9.87
CA GLU A 57 2.26 -4.92 9.37
C GLU A 57 1.49 -3.97 8.46
N TRP A 58 0.53 -4.49 7.70
CA TRP A 58 -0.36 -3.68 6.87
C TRP A 58 -1.24 -2.77 7.72
N GLU A 59 -1.85 -3.29 8.79
CA GLU A 59 -2.69 -2.51 9.70
C GLU A 59 -1.91 -1.38 10.38
N GLU A 60 -0.71 -1.67 10.88
CA GLU A 60 0.16 -0.65 11.47
C GLU A 60 0.48 0.48 10.47
N TYR A 61 0.86 0.11 9.23
CA TYR A 61 1.13 1.07 8.17
C TYR A 61 -0.11 1.89 7.80
N GLN A 62 -1.29 1.25 7.69
CA GLN A 62 -2.54 1.92 7.37
C GLN A 62 -2.94 2.95 8.43
N VAL A 63 -2.76 2.66 9.72
CA VAL A 63 -3.03 3.62 10.80
C VAL A 63 -2.17 4.86 10.63
N CYS A 64 -0.86 4.68 10.41
CA CYS A 64 0.04 5.81 10.21
C CYS A 64 -0.35 6.66 8.99
N ILE A 65 -0.72 6.06 7.86
CA ILE A 65 -1.16 6.79 6.67
C ILE A 65 -2.45 7.57 6.94
N LYS A 66 -3.43 6.96 7.61
CA LYS A 66 -4.68 7.64 7.97
C LYS A 66 -4.41 8.88 8.83
N ASP A 67 -3.54 8.77 9.83
CA ASP A 67 -3.19 9.89 10.71
C ASP A 67 -2.49 11.02 9.95
N LYS A 68 -1.60 10.70 9.01
CA LYS A 68 -0.92 11.70 8.17
C LYS A 68 -1.89 12.40 7.22
N LEU A 69 -2.83 11.67 6.62
CA LEU A 69 -3.87 12.26 5.79
C LEU A 69 -4.74 13.25 6.57
N LYS A 70 -5.05 12.97 7.84
CA LYS A 70 -5.76 13.92 8.71
C LYS A 70 -4.95 15.20 8.92
N ALA A 71 -3.67 15.04 9.26
CA ALA A 71 -2.76 16.16 9.52
C ALA A 71 -2.56 17.07 8.30
N TRP A 72 -2.67 16.52 7.09
CA TRP A 72 -2.59 17.27 5.84
C TRP A 72 -3.93 17.83 5.34
N ASN A 73 -5.00 17.73 6.14
CA ASN A 73 -6.36 18.11 5.73
C ASN A 73 -6.86 17.36 4.48
N LEU A 74 -6.38 16.14 4.27
CA LEU A 74 -6.77 15.25 3.17
C LEU A 74 -7.78 14.18 3.60
N GLU A 75 -8.44 14.36 4.75
CA GLU A 75 -9.44 13.42 5.30
C GLU A 75 -10.57 13.08 4.29
N TYR A 76 -10.93 14.02 3.41
CA TYR A 76 -11.94 13.80 2.38
C TYR A 76 -11.62 12.60 1.46
N LEU A 77 -10.33 12.26 1.29
CA LEU A 77 -9.91 11.08 0.54
C LEU A 77 -10.32 9.77 1.23
N LEU A 78 -10.29 9.74 2.57
CA LEU A 78 -10.75 8.59 3.35
C LEU A 78 -12.26 8.44 3.26
N GLU A 79 -13.01 9.55 3.32
CA GLU A 79 -14.47 9.51 3.21
C GLU A 79 -14.94 9.06 1.83
N LYS A 80 -14.36 9.64 0.77
CA LYS A 80 -14.64 9.23 -0.61
C LYS A 80 -14.36 7.74 -0.83
N ASN A 81 -13.31 7.19 -0.21
CA ASN A 81 -13.02 5.76 -0.28
C ASN A 81 -14.14 4.93 0.37
N LYS A 82 -14.60 5.30 1.58
CA LYS A 82 -15.72 4.60 2.25
C LYS A 82 -17.00 4.63 1.41
N GLU A 83 -17.35 5.77 0.82
CA GLU A 83 -18.52 5.89 -0.05
C GLU A 83 -18.45 4.95 -1.25
N LEU A 84 -17.28 4.82 -1.88
CA LEU A 84 -17.08 3.91 -3.01
C LEU A 84 -17.25 2.44 -2.59
N GLN A 85 -16.73 2.06 -1.42
CA GLN A 85 -16.90 0.72 -0.88
C GLN A 85 -18.38 0.41 -0.59
N GLN A 86 -19.12 1.35 -0.02
CA GLN A 86 -20.55 1.19 0.26
C GLN A 86 -21.38 1.05 -1.03
N LYS A 87 -21.05 1.82 -2.08
CA LYS A 87 -21.71 1.69 -3.39
C LYS A 87 -21.49 0.33 -4.03
N ASN A 88 -20.30 -0.27 -3.85
CA ASN A 88 -19.99 -1.59 -4.37
C ASN A 88 -20.73 -2.71 -3.61
N ASN A 89 -21.00 -2.54 -2.32
CA ASN A 89 -21.72 -3.55 -1.52
C ASN A 89 -23.25 -3.49 -1.70
N ASN A 90 -23.78 -2.40 -2.24
CA ASN A 90 -25.22 -2.19 -2.45
C ASN A 90 -25.66 -2.40 -3.91
N LYS A 91 -24.83 -3.04 -4.74
CA LYS A 91 -25.10 -3.35 -6.15
C LYS A 91 -25.02 -4.85 -6.40
#